data_AF-A0A963VW56-F1
#
_entry.id   AF-A0A963VW56-F1
#
_cell.length_a   1.000
_cell.length_b   1.000
_cell.length_c   1.000
_cell.angle_alpha   90.00
_cell.angle_beta   90.00
_cell.angle_gamma   90.00
#
_symmetry.space_group_name_H-M   'P 1'
#
loop_
_entity.id
_entity.type
_entity.pdbx_description
1 polymer ?
#
loop_
_entity_poly.entity_id
_entity_poly.type
_entity_poly.pdbx_seq_one_letter_code
_entity_poly.pdbx_strand_id
1 'polypeptide(L)'
;MSEQTRGRLSLLRAAFVIARRDFTAILFGRTFIFFLLGPLFPVVVMALAGGVGAQVQSGVAVADIGVAMEAQDVDAMLAAREEVAEQLGGGVPPMVATARLEPGESFDARAVLESGGGSLAAVVTGTPEAPV
;
A
#
# COMPACT_ATOMS: atom_id res chain seq x y z
N MET A 1 -14.72 22.99 -76.81
CA MET A 1 -14.46 23.66 -75.52
C MET A 1 -15.48 23.16 -74.52
N SER A 2 -15.20 22.02 -73.88
CA SER A 2 -16.06 21.43 -72.85
C SER A 2 -15.60 21.97 -71.51
N GLU A 3 -16.23 23.03 -71.03
CA GLU A 3 -15.99 23.53 -69.68
C GLU A 3 -16.50 22.51 -68.66
N GLN A 4 -15.55 22.08 -67.84
CA GLN A 4 -15.69 21.12 -66.78
C GLN A 4 -16.49 21.76 -65.63
N THR A 5 -17.81 21.52 -65.57
CA THR A 5 -18.63 21.90 -64.42
C THR A 5 -18.20 21.07 -63.20
N ARG A 6 -17.21 21.58 -62.49
CA ARG A 6 -16.69 21.04 -61.23
C ARG A 6 -17.84 20.98 -60.22
N GLY A 7 -18.27 19.78 -59.85
CA GLY A 7 -19.37 19.57 -58.90
C GLY A 7 -19.10 20.27 -57.57
N ARG A 8 -19.93 21.28 -57.23
CA ARG A 8 -19.85 21.99 -55.95
C ARG A 8 -20.83 21.35 -54.98
N LEU A 9 -20.33 20.90 -53.82
CA LEU A 9 -21.17 20.37 -52.74
C LEU A 9 -22.15 21.44 -52.24
N SER A 10 -23.32 21.01 -51.74
CA SER A 10 -24.22 21.93 -51.04
C SER A 10 -23.58 22.45 -49.75
N LEU A 11 -24.03 23.62 -49.27
CA LEU A 11 -23.45 24.28 -48.10
C LEU A 11 -23.34 23.36 -46.87
N LEU A 12 -24.41 22.61 -46.57
CA LEU A 12 -24.43 21.67 -45.44
C LEU A 12 -23.44 20.51 -45.64
N ARG A 13 -23.34 19.98 -46.86
CA ARG A 13 -22.38 18.91 -47.19
C ARG A 13 -20.94 19.41 -47.09
N ALA A 14 -20.68 20.63 -47.56
CA ALA A 14 -19.39 21.27 -47.44
C ALA A 14 -19.03 21.51 -45.96
N ALA A 15 -19.95 22.04 -45.16
CA ALA A 15 -19.76 22.28 -43.73
C ALA A 15 -19.46 20.99 -42.96
N PHE A 16 -20.18 19.90 -43.25
CA PHE A 16 -19.93 18.60 -42.61
C PHE A 16 -18.55 18.02 -42.94
N VAL A 17 -18.09 18.15 -44.19
CA VAL A 17 -16.76 17.68 -44.60
C VAL A 17 -15.66 18.45 -43.86
N ILE A 18 -15.80 19.78 -43.74
CA ILE A 18 -14.85 20.62 -43.01
C ILE A 18 -14.86 20.28 -41.53
N ALA A 19 -16.05 20.20 -40.91
CA ALA A 19 -16.20 19.87 -39.50
C ALA A 19 -15.59 18.50 -39.17
N ARG A 20 -15.83 17.48 -40.00
CA ARG A 20 -15.25 16.15 -39.82
C ARG A 20 -13.72 16.17 -39.92
N ARG A 21 -13.18 16.87 -40.93
CA ARG A 21 -11.73 16.98 -41.14
C ARG A 21 -11.07 17.65 -39.94
N ASP A 22 -11.57 18.82 -39.55
CA ASP A 22 -10.96 19.65 -38.54
C ASP A 22 -11.13 19.02 -37.15
N PHE A 23 -12.29 18.43 -36.84
CA PHE A 23 -12.48 17.67 -35.60
C PHE A 23 -11.49 16.50 -35.49
N THR A 24 -11.31 15.73 -36.57
CA THR A 24 -10.34 14.62 -36.58
C THR A 24 -8.91 15.15 -36.42
N ALA A 25 -8.55 16.23 -37.11
CA ALA A 25 -7.23 16.82 -37.00
C ALA A 25 -6.93 17.35 -35.59
N ILE A 26 -7.92 17.91 -34.90
CA ILE A 26 -7.78 18.42 -33.54
C ILE A 26 -7.72 17.27 -32.53
N LEU A 27 -8.70 16.37 -32.54
CA LEU A 27 -8.85 15.32 -31.52
C LEU A 27 -7.69 14.30 -31.57
N PHE A 28 -7.21 13.98 -32.77
CA PHE A 28 -6.05 13.10 -32.97
C PHE A 28 -4.72 13.85 -33.04
N GLY A 29 -4.72 15.17 -32.78
CA GLY A 29 -3.52 15.98 -32.73
C GLY A 29 -2.74 15.75 -31.44
N ARG A 30 -1.40 15.72 -31.53
CA ARG A 30 -0.51 15.55 -30.37
C ARG A 30 -0.81 16.52 -29.22
N THR A 31 -1.14 17.77 -29.54
CA THR A 31 -1.41 18.83 -28.56
C THR A 31 -2.67 18.55 -27.77
N PHE A 32 -3.70 17.98 -28.40
CA PHE A 32 -4.94 17.62 -27.73
C PHE A 32 -4.74 16.47 -26.74
N ILE A 33 -3.91 15.49 -27.07
CA ILE A 33 -3.54 14.40 -26.15
C ILE A 33 -2.82 14.94 -24.91
N PHE A 34 -1.85 15.85 -25.07
CA PHE A 34 -1.20 16.49 -23.92
C PHE A 34 -2.15 17.40 -23.11
N PHE A 35 -3.09 18.06 -23.79
CA PHE A 35 -4.15 18.82 -23.13
C PHE A 35 -5.03 17.93 -22.25
N LEU A 36 -5.36 16.71 -22.70
CA LEU A 36 -6.11 15.74 -21.88
C LEU A 36 -5.27 15.18 -20.72
N LEU A 37 -3.97 14.97 -20.96
CA LEU A 37 -3.06 14.42 -19.97
C LEU A 37 -2.82 15.36 -18.78
N GLY A 38 -2.76 16.67 -19.01
CA GLY A 38 -2.54 17.67 -17.96
C GLY A 38 -3.53 17.57 -16.79
N PRO A 39 -4.86 17.66 -17.03
CA PRO A 39 -5.88 17.49 -16.00
C PRO A 39 -5.97 16.08 -15.42
N LEU A 40 -5.54 15.05 -16.17
CA LEU A 40 -5.55 13.66 -15.69
C LEU A 40 -4.39 13.37 -14.72
N PHE A 41 -3.27 14.09 -14.86
CA PHE A 41 -2.09 13.89 -14.04
C PHE A 41 -2.37 13.92 -12.51
N PRO A 42 -3.08 14.93 -11.95
CA PRO A 42 -3.42 14.94 -10.53
C PRO A 42 -4.23 13.72 -10.08
N VAL A 43 -5.13 13.19 -10.92
CA VAL A 43 -5.94 12.00 -10.60
C VAL A 43 -5.04 10.76 -10.47
N VAL A 44 -4.09 10.61 -11.41
CA VAL A 44 -3.11 9.52 -11.36
C VAL A 44 -2.24 9.63 -10.11
N VAL A 45 -1.72 10.82 -9.80
CA VAL A 45 -0.92 11.06 -8.60
C VAL A 45 -1.72 10.76 -7.33
N MET A 46 -2.99 11.20 -7.26
CA MET A 46 -3.86 10.92 -6.12
C MET A 46 -4.10 9.41 -5.94
N ALA A 47 -4.32 8.66 -7.03
CA ALA A 47 -4.51 7.22 -6.96
C ALA A 47 -3.24 6.49 -6.49
N LEU A 48 -2.07 6.87 -7.03
CA LEU A 48 -0.78 6.30 -6.62
C LEU A 48 -0.46 6.63 -5.16
N ALA A 49 -0.62 7.89 -4.76
CA ALA A 49 -0.40 8.34 -3.39
C ALA A 49 -1.36 7.68 -2.40
N GLY A 50 -2.63 7.52 -2.76
CA GLY A 50 -3.62 6.79 -1.96
C GLY A 50 -3.24 5.31 -1.76
N GLY A 51 -2.76 4.65 -2.82
CA GLY A 51 -2.27 3.26 -2.73
C GLY A 51 -1.07 3.10 -1.81
N VAL A 52 -0.08 4.01 -1.90
CA VAL A 52 1.08 4.01 -1.01
C VAL A 52 0.70 4.34 0.43
N GLY A 53 -0.19 5.32 0.63
CA GLY A 53 -0.69 5.68 1.97
C GLY A 53 -1.40 4.52 2.66
N ALA A 54 -2.22 3.77 1.93
CA ALA A 54 -2.89 2.58 2.44
C ALA A 54 -1.89 1.48 2.86
N GLN A 55 -0.84 1.27 2.07
CA GLN A 55 0.20 0.28 2.38
C GLN A 55 1.02 0.65 3.61
N VAL A 56 1.32 1.95 3.82
CA VAL A 56 2.00 2.43 5.02
C VAL A 56 1.10 2.30 6.25
N GLN A 57 -0.21 2.57 6.14
CA GLN A 57 -1.15 2.33 7.25
C GLN A 57 -1.16 0.84 7.66
N SER A 58 -1.05 -0.09 6.72
CA SER A 58 -0.95 -1.52 7.00
C SER A 58 0.38 -1.93 7.66
N GLY A 59 1.47 -1.20 7.42
CA GLY A 59 2.75 -1.37 8.14
C GLY A 59 2.78 -0.69 9.51
N VAL A 60 1.83 0.20 9.79
CA VAL A 60 1.57 0.79 11.12
C VAL A 60 0.54 -0.05 11.90
N ALA A 61 0.06 -1.16 11.33
CA ALA A 61 -0.70 -2.16 12.08
C ALA A 61 0.22 -2.80 13.11
N VAL A 62 0.11 -2.27 14.32
CA VAL A 62 0.70 -2.66 15.60
C VAL A 62 1.89 -3.60 15.45
N ALA A 63 3.09 -3.05 15.54
CA ALA A 63 4.28 -3.87 15.61
C ALA A 63 4.17 -4.76 16.87
N ASP A 64 4.07 -6.07 16.65
CA ASP A 64 3.89 -7.06 17.70
C ASP A 64 5.16 -7.17 18.53
N ILE A 65 5.00 -7.54 19.80
CA ILE A 65 6.12 -7.91 20.65
C ILE A 65 6.33 -9.41 20.51
N GLY A 66 7.48 -9.81 19.97
CA GLY A 66 7.89 -11.21 19.93
C GLY A 66 8.28 -11.70 21.32
N VAL A 67 7.91 -12.92 21.68
CA VAL A 67 8.34 -13.57 22.92
C VAL A 67 9.10 -14.84 22.56
N ALA A 68 10.34 -14.95 23.06
CA ALA A 68 11.20 -16.10 22.89
C ALA A 68 11.78 -16.49 24.27
N MET A 69 11.09 -17.40 24.94
CA MET A 69 11.40 -17.88 26.30
C MET A 69 11.12 -19.39 26.37
N GLU A 70 11.31 -20.01 27.53
CA GLU A 70 10.84 -21.37 27.75
C GLU A 70 9.32 -21.47 27.54
N ALA A 71 8.85 -22.65 27.14
CA ALA A 71 7.44 -22.84 26.75
C ALA A 71 6.44 -22.38 27.83
N GLN A 72 6.75 -22.63 29.11
CA GLN A 72 5.94 -22.21 30.25
C GLN A 72 5.86 -20.68 30.40
N ASP A 73 6.98 -20.00 30.15
CA ASP A 73 7.09 -18.55 30.33
C ASP A 73 6.43 -17.81 29.17
N VAL A 74 6.50 -18.35 27.95
CA VAL A 74 5.73 -17.85 26.81
C VAL A 74 4.24 -17.89 27.14
N ASP A 75 3.73 -19.01 27.67
CA ASP A 75 2.32 -19.13 28.03
C ASP A 75 1.92 -18.16 29.15
N ALA A 76 2.79 -17.99 30.16
CA ALA A 76 2.57 -17.04 31.24
C ALA A 76 2.52 -15.58 30.74
N MET A 77 3.44 -15.20 29.85
CA MET A 77 3.49 -13.87 29.24
C MET A 77 2.24 -13.57 28.41
N LEU A 78 1.80 -14.52 27.59
CA LEU A 78 0.59 -14.35 26.75
C LEU A 78 -0.68 -14.25 27.60
N ALA A 79 -0.79 -15.07 28.66
CA ALA A 79 -1.92 -15.00 29.58
C ALA A 79 -1.97 -13.68 30.36
N ALA A 80 -0.81 -13.24 30.90
CA ALA A 80 -0.70 -11.96 31.60
C ALA A 80 -1.06 -10.78 30.69
N ARG A 81 -0.61 -10.81 29.43
CA ARG A 81 -0.96 -9.80 28.44
C ARG A 81 -2.45 -9.71 28.22
N GLU A 82 -3.16 -10.84 28.12
CA GLU A 82 -4.59 -10.84 27.89
C GLU A 82 -5.36 -10.25 29.07
N GLU A 83 -5.00 -10.63 30.29
CA GLU A 83 -5.59 -10.07 31.51
C GLU A 83 -5.41 -8.54 31.60
N VAL A 84 -4.21 -8.05 31.27
CA VAL A 84 -3.93 -6.60 31.27
C VAL A 84 -4.66 -5.90 30.12
N ALA A 85 -4.79 -6.54 28.95
CA ALA A 85 -5.48 -5.98 27.80
C ALA A 85 -6.99 -5.76 28.05
N GLU A 86 -7.63 -6.68 28.78
CA GLU A 86 -9.03 -6.54 29.21
C GLU A 86 -9.23 -5.31 30.11
N GLN A 87 -8.26 -5.01 30.98
CA GLN A 87 -8.33 -3.89 31.93
C GLN A 87 -7.96 -2.54 31.29
N LEU A 88 -7.01 -2.53 30.34
CA LEU A 88 -6.46 -1.32 29.72
C LEU A 88 -7.07 -0.97 28.35
N GLY A 89 -8.10 -1.68 27.91
CA GLY A 89 -8.89 -1.30 26.72
C GLY A 89 -8.09 -1.21 25.43
N GLY A 90 -7.13 -2.12 25.23
CA GLY A 90 -6.30 -2.17 24.01
C GLY A 90 -5.03 -1.31 24.05
N GLY A 91 -4.67 -0.73 25.19
CA GLY A 91 -3.38 -0.03 25.36
C GLY A 91 -2.14 -0.94 25.40
N VAL A 92 -2.34 -2.25 25.46
CA VAL A 92 -1.24 -3.25 25.48
C VAL A 92 -1.01 -3.77 24.07
N PRO A 93 0.22 -3.66 23.54
CA PRO A 93 0.58 -4.26 22.25
C PRO A 93 0.27 -5.77 22.20
N PRO A 94 -0.03 -6.34 21.03
CA PRO A 94 -0.11 -7.77 20.86
C PRO A 94 1.25 -8.39 21.13
N MET A 95 1.23 -9.60 21.68
CA MET A 95 2.41 -10.42 21.87
C MET A 95 2.26 -11.70 21.06
N VAL A 96 3.34 -12.14 20.41
CA VAL A 96 3.36 -13.35 19.59
C VAL A 96 4.52 -14.25 20.00
N ALA A 97 4.23 -15.54 20.15
CA ALA A 97 5.26 -16.54 20.42
C ALA A 97 6.18 -16.67 19.20
N THR A 98 7.39 -16.15 19.30
CA THR A 98 8.40 -16.22 18.24
C THR A 98 9.19 -17.53 18.33
N ALA A 99 9.49 -17.95 19.56
CA ALA A 99 10.08 -19.25 19.84
C ALA A 99 9.63 -19.76 21.22
N ARG A 100 9.51 -21.07 21.35
CA ARG A 100 9.41 -21.77 22.63
C ARG A 100 10.68 -22.58 22.79
N LEU A 101 11.53 -22.13 23.70
CA LEU A 101 12.88 -22.63 23.89
C LEU A 101 12.87 -23.84 24.82
N GLU A 102 13.75 -24.79 24.56
CA GLU A 102 14.12 -25.80 25.54
C GLU A 102 15.04 -25.20 26.61
N PRO A 103 15.12 -25.79 27.82
CA PRO A 103 15.97 -25.28 28.89
C PRO A 103 17.44 -25.16 28.46
N GLY A 104 17.99 -23.94 28.53
CA GLY A 104 19.36 -23.63 28.14
C GLY A 104 19.60 -23.45 26.64
N GLU A 105 18.55 -23.49 25.81
CA GLU A 105 18.63 -23.15 24.40
C GLU A 105 18.92 -21.65 24.21
N SER A 106 19.90 -21.33 23.37
CA SER A 106 20.24 -19.95 23.04
C SER A 106 19.38 -19.43 21.90
N PHE A 107 18.87 -18.21 22.04
CA PHE A 107 18.07 -17.55 21.00
C PHE A 107 18.69 -16.21 20.58
N ASP A 108 18.85 -15.98 19.27
CA ASP A 108 19.37 -14.72 18.73
C ASP A 108 18.22 -13.79 18.32
N ALA A 109 17.77 -12.99 19.30
CA ALA A 109 16.71 -12.00 19.08
C ALA A 109 17.09 -10.92 18.06
N ARG A 110 18.39 -10.56 17.97
CA ARG A 110 18.85 -9.52 17.04
C ARG A 110 18.72 -10.01 15.60
N ALA A 111 19.17 -11.23 15.31
CA ALA A 111 19.04 -11.81 13.98
C ALA A 111 17.58 -11.88 13.51
N VAL A 112 16.65 -12.20 14.42
CA VAL A 112 15.21 -12.26 14.11
C VAL A 112 14.66 -10.87 13.76
N LEU A 113 14.98 -9.84 14.54
CA LEU A 113 14.59 -8.46 14.24
C LEU A 113 15.18 -7.95 12.91
N GLU A 114 16.44 -8.28 12.63
CA GLU A 114 17.13 -7.86 11.40
C GLU A 114 16.61 -8.59 10.16
N SER A 115 16.17 -9.84 10.29
CA SER A 115 15.63 -10.64 9.18
C SER A 115 14.26 -10.16 8.67
N GLY A 116 13.58 -9.27 9.40
CA GLY A 116 12.24 -8.78 9.06
C GLY A 116 11.17 -9.88 9.14
N GLY A 117 11.39 -10.89 9.97
CA GLY A 117 10.46 -12.00 10.22
C GLY A 117 9.20 -11.53 10.96
N GLY A 118 8.29 -10.87 10.23
CA GLY A 118 7.05 -10.31 10.77
C GLY A 118 7.15 -8.82 11.11
N SER A 119 6.01 -8.22 11.45
CA SER A 119 5.92 -6.84 11.94
C SER A 119 6.27 -6.81 13.44
N LEU A 120 7.51 -7.15 13.81
CA LEU A 120 7.95 -7.16 15.21
C LEU A 120 8.59 -5.82 15.59
N ALA A 121 8.15 -5.20 16.69
CA ALA A 121 8.77 -3.98 17.24
C ALA A 121 9.95 -4.31 18.18
N ALA A 122 9.83 -5.43 18.87
CA ALA A 122 10.81 -5.91 19.84
C ALA A 122 10.67 -7.43 19.98
N VAL A 123 11.71 -8.07 20.51
CA VAL A 123 11.65 -9.46 20.96
C VAL A 123 12.14 -9.51 22.39
N VAL A 124 11.32 -10.08 23.28
CA VAL A 124 11.63 -10.27 24.70
C VAL A 124 12.17 -11.68 24.89
N THR A 125 13.30 -11.78 25.58
CA THR A 125 13.99 -13.04 25.90
C THR A 125 14.24 -13.15 27.41
N GLY A 126 14.82 -14.27 27.85
CA GLY A 126 15.11 -14.52 29.27
C GLY A 126 13.94 -15.17 30.00
N THR A 127 13.67 -14.74 31.24
CA THR A 127 12.53 -15.20 32.04
C THR A 127 11.66 -14.00 32.46
N PRO A 128 10.41 -14.21 32.90
CA PRO A 128 9.55 -13.12 33.37
C PRO A 128 10.16 -12.30 34.52
N GLU A 129 10.99 -12.91 35.37
CA GLU A 129 11.68 -12.23 36.48
C GLU A 129 12.95 -11.49 36.04
N ALA A 130 13.55 -11.89 34.91
CA ALA A 130 14.76 -11.30 34.37
C ALA A 130 14.67 -11.17 32.83
N PRO A 131 13.78 -10.31 32.31
CA PRO A 131 13.60 -10.13 30.87
C PRO A 131 14.77 -9.36 30.25
N VAL A 132 15.10 -9.70 29.00
CA VAL A 132 16.15 -9.06 28.17
C VAL A 132 15.59 -8.65 26.81
#